data_AF-A0A3D5DY03-F1
#
_entry.id   AF-A0A3D5DY03-F1
#
_cell.length_a   1.000
_cell.length_b   1.000
_cell.length_c   1.000
_cell.angle_alpha   90.00
_cell.angle_beta   90.00
_cell.angle_gamma   90.00
#
_symmetry.space_group_name_H-M   'P 1'
#
loop_
_entity.id
_entity.type
_entity.pdbx_description
1 polymer ?
#
loop_
_entity_poly.entity_id
_entity_poly.type
_entity_poly.pdbx_seq_one_letter_code
_entity_poly.pdbx_strand_id
1 'polypeptide(L)'
;MKAQRLRPFMITVVLALGGSGLAAAAGQPAAAVTRSGAGDCIAHRPNEVAGQVWYTGGCSGHDEPELDPVSSLPGSAKDLTWTVVLPSDGSVPVSAVGPTFWWGGTVTDANPHALFGQAFLEVQFYPDSIVSNCTPAGGFSVTYAPNKFSVCSPVWQLSPNFAETAAFNAELFNGASSQPLVMNAGDTIKIHFFVGAPGQGWNINVQDVTTGQSGTIILNSKYGPMLPAFDRQQIGNALGWGLVDDTPNSFVWEIGHTSPYTHPADQFCVPGQTFCDSYDQAHWLGFSPLRIESVTFADGSTAKEWAAVSDFGGKAEVNQYCASYGGPYCIYPWFAFNGIDNAFTYGADYPGTKFDYNQADQFAQTMQCGGPFGPGSTYCDTVLKPTP
;
A
#
# COMPACT_ATOMS: atom_id res chain seq x y z
N MET A 1 -59.62 -67.23 20.47
CA MET A 1 -59.93 -65.81 20.25
C MET A 1 -59.03 -64.94 21.10
N LYS A 2 -58.11 -64.19 20.47
CA LYS A 2 -57.70 -62.81 20.77
C LYS A 2 -56.33 -62.57 20.12
N ALA A 3 -56.33 -61.66 19.16
CA ALA A 3 -55.21 -61.27 18.32
C ALA A 3 -54.17 -60.46 19.10
N GLN A 4 -52.89 -60.79 18.89
CA GLN A 4 -51.74 -59.98 19.32
C GLN A 4 -51.56 -58.78 18.38
N ARG A 5 -51.51 -57.58 18.96
CA ARG A 5 -51.19 -56.34 18.26
C ARG A 5 -49.67 -56.20 18.12
N LEU A 6 -49.17 -56.17 16.89
CA LEU A 6 -47.83 -55.68 16.56
C LEU A 6 -47.77 -54.15 16.76
N ARG A 7 -46.70 -53.68 17.41
CA ARG A 7 -46.31 -52.26 17.47
C ARG A 7 -45.26 -51.99 16.39
N PRO A 8 -45.31 -50.86 15.67
CA PRO A 8 -44.34 -50.53 14.63
C PRO A 8 -43.02 -50.02 15.23
N PHE A 9 -41.94 -50.42 14.55
CA PHE A 9 -40.57 -49.95 14.70
C PHE A 9 -40.46 -48.42 14.48
N MET A 10 -39.74 -47.73 15.36
CA MET A 10 -39.04 -46.48 15.00
C MET A 10 -37.54 -46.76 15.03
N ILE A 11 -36.92 -46.73 13.85
CA ILE A 11 -35.47 -46.71 13.68
C ILE A 11 -35.09 -45.23 13.64
N THR A 12 -34.37 -44.77 14.65
CA THR A 12 -33.79 -43.43 14.70
C THR A 12 -32.55 -43.42 13.80
N VAL A 13 -32.67 -42.83 12.60
CA VAL A 13 -31.53 -42.52 11.75
C VAL A 13 -30.85 -41.28 12.31
N VAL A 14 -29.64 -41.44 12.83
CA VAL A 14 -28.74 -40.33 13.17
C VAL A 14 -28.19 -39.79 11.85
N LEU A 15 -28.71 -38.65 11.38
CA LEU A 15 -28.07 -37.87 10.32
C LEU A 15 -26.89 -37.13 10.96
N ALA A 16 -25.68 -37.64 10.75
CA ALA A 16 -24.47 -36.86 10.93
C ALA A 16 -24.41 -35.82 9.80
N LEU A 17 -24.82 -34.58 10.08
CA LEU A 17 -24.57 -33.44 9.22
C LEU A 17 -23.07 -33.10 9.34
N GLY A 18 -22.26 -33.81 8.56
CA GLY A 18 -20.92 -33.35 8.20
C GLY A 18 -21.08 -32.10 7.36
N GLY A 19 -20.85 -30.94 7.97
CA GLY A 19 -20.68 -29.68 7.25
C GLY A 19 -19.37 -29.73 6.47
N SER A 20 -19.37 -30.35 5.31
CA SER A 20 -18.35 -30.11 4.30
C SER A 20 -18.52 -28.67 3.82
N GLY A 21 -17.75 -27.76 4.42
CA GLY A 21 -17.56 -26.42 3.90
C GLY A 21 -17.10 -26.55 2.46
N LEU A 22 -17.98 -26.17 1.53
CA LEU A 22 -17.60 -25.87 0.17
C LEU A 22 -16.69 -24.64 0.28
N ALA A 23 -15.38 -24.86 0.32
CA ALA A 23 -14.43 -23.85 -0.10
C ALA A 23 -14.84 -23.50 -1.52
N ALA A 24 -15.40 -22.30 -1.71
CA ALA A 24 -15.61 -21.77 -3.03
C ALA A 24 -14.22 -21.67 -3.65
N ALA A 25 -13.90 -22.57 -4.57
CA ALA A 25 -12.75 -22.37 -5.44
C ALA A 25 -13.06 -21.10 -6.22
N ALA A 26 -12.47 -19.97 -5.81
CA ALA A 26 -12.48 -18.75 -6.58
C ALA A 26 -11.95 -19.13 -7.97
N GLY A 27 -12.84 -19.07 -8.98
CA GLY A 27 -12.44 -19.34 -10.35
C GLY A 27 -11.34 -18.36 -10.71
N GLN A 28 -10.22 -18.86 -11.25
CA GLN A 28 -9.15 -17.99 -11.75
C GLN A 28 -9.76 -16.96 -12.71
N PRO A 29 -9.57 -15.65 -12.47
CA PRO A 29 -10.08 -14.66 -13.40
C PRO A 29 -9.45 -14.93 -14.77
N ALA A 30 -10.29 -14.89 -15.82
CA ALA A 30 -9.77 -14.88 -17.18
C ALA A 30 -8.78 -13.71 -17.31
N ALA A 31 -7.76 -13.84 -18.16
CA ALA A 31 -6.72 -12.82 -18.41
C ALA A 31 -7.32 -11.51 -18.94
N ALA A 32 -8.00 -10.77 -18.08
CA ALA A 32 -8.59 -9.48 -18.32
C ALA A 32 -7.49 -8.44 -18.15
N VAL A 33 -7.42 -7.52 -19.10
CA VAL A 33 -6.58 -6.33 -18.97
C VAL A 33 -7.37 -5.31 -18.18
N THR A 34 -6.87 -4.97 -16.99
CA THR A 34 -7.42 -3.88 -16.18
C THR A 34 -6.66 -2.60 -16.47
N ARG A 35 -7.38 -1.48 -16.47
CA ARG A 35 -6.82 -0.16 -16.77
C ARG A 35 -7.32 0.85 -15.76
N SER A 36 -6.39 1.63 -15.23
CA SER A 36 -6.69 2.88 -14.53
C SER A 36 -6.29 4.05 -15.43
N GLY A 37 -7.17 5.04 -15.57
CA GLY A 37 -6.90 6.28 -16.27
C GLY A 37 -6.81 7.44 -15.30
N ALA A 38 -5.76 8.24 -15.40
CA ALA A 38 -5.78 9.53 -14.71
C ALA A 38 -6.55 10.56 -15.53
N GLY A 39 -7.44 11.26 -14.83
CA GLY A 39 -8.62 11.94 -15.39
C GLY A 39 -9.93 11.30 -14.92
N ASP A 40 -9.89 10.04 -14.48
CA ASP A 40 -11.04 9.39 -13.86
C ASP A 40 -11.17 9.87 -12.41
N CYS A 41 -10.07 9.86 -11.64
CA CYS A 41 -10.01 10.26 -10.23
C CYS A 41 -9.06 11.43 -9.99
N ILE A 42 -9.60 12.57 -9.55
CA ILE A 42 -8.82 13.76 -9.19
C ILE A 42 -9.17 14.09 -7.75
N ALA A 43 -8.18 14.06 -6.85
CA ALA A 43 -8.32 14.65 -5.53
C ALA A 43 -8.40 16.18 -5.63
N HIS A 44 -9.36 16.75 -4.93
CA HIS A 44 -9.55 18.18 -4.76
C HIS A 44 -9.43 18.53 -3.28
N ARG A 45 -8.53 19.45 -2.95
CA ARG A 45 -8.49 20.06 -1.61
C ARG A 45 -9.17 21.43 -1.64
N PRO A 46 -10.29 21.64 -0.92
CA PRO A 46 -10.81 22.97 -0.68
C PRO A 46 -9.82 23.76 0.18
N ASN A 47 -9.66 25.02 -0.17
CA ASN A 47 -8.73 25.98 0.44
C ASN A 47 -9.11 26.41 1.88
N GLU A 48 -10.17 25.84 2.47
CA GLU A 48 -10.92 26.48 3.56
C GLU A 48 -11.22 25.59 4.79
N VAL A 49 -11.02 24.27 4.71
CA VAL A 49 -11.26 23.36 5.85
C VAL A 49 -10.13 22.34 5.93
N ALA A 50 -9.40 22.34 7.05
CA ALA A 50 -8.42 21.32 7.36
C ALA A 50 -9.06 19.93 7.26
N GLY A 51 -8.50 19.06 6.43
CA GLY A 51 -8.82 17.63 6.39
C GLY A 51 -9.91 17.14 5.44
N GLN A 52 -10.48 17.97 4.55
CA GLN A 52 -11.40 17.45 3.52
C GLN A 52 -10.69 17.34 2.16
N VAL A 53 -10.35 16.12 1.77
CA VAL A 53 -10.09 15.79 0.35
C VAL A 53 -11.41 15.29 -0.22
N TRP A 54 -11.83 15.80 -1.38
CA TRP A 54 -12.95 15.23 -2.10
C TRP A 54 -12.52 14.91 -3.53
N TYR A 55 -13.08 13.84 -4.08
CA TYR A 55 -12.65 13.33 -5.37
C TYR A 55 -13.68 13.67 -6.44
N THR A 56 -13.22 13.83 -7.69
CA THR A 56 -14.13 13.91 -8.84
C THR A 56 -15.18 12.78 -8.77
N GLY A 57 -16.45 13.09 -9.05
CA GLY A 57 -17.54 12.14 -8.86
C GLY A 57 -17.33 10.84 -9.64
N GLY A 58 -17.44 9.70 -8.95
CA GLY A 58 -17.05 8.38 -9.47
C GLY A 58 -15.70 7.89 -8.92
N CYS A 59 -15.02 8.75 -8.16
CA CYS A 59 -13.75 8.46 -7.53
C CYS A 59 -13.76 8.77 -6.04
N SER A 60 -12.77 8.20 -5.38
CA SER A 60 -12.54 8.27 -3.94
C SER A 60 -11.04 8.30 -3.70
N GLY A 61 -10.69 8.67 -2.47
CA GLY A 61 -9.34 8.54 -1.99
C GLY A 61 -9.06 7.10 -1.64
N HIS A 62 -7.81 6.77 -1.85
CA HIS A 62 -7.18 5.59 -1.33
C HIS A 62 -6.84 5.88 0.12
N ASP A 63 -7.00 4.87 0.99
CA ASP A 63 -6.49 4.96 2.35
C ASP A 63 -5.16 4.24 2.39
N GLU A 64 -4.18 4.90 2.98
CA GLU A 64 -2.77 4.68 2.73
C GLU A 64 -2.01 4.53 4.05
N PRO A 65 -2.07 3.36 4.72
CA PRO A 65 -1.23 3.09 5.87
C PRO A 65 0.24 3.08 5.52
N GLU A 66 1.00 3.87 6.27
CA GLU A 66 2.42 4.12 6.03
C GLU A 66 3.29 3.55 7.15
N LEU A 67 4.45 3.03 6.75
CA LEU A 67 5.53 2.66 7.65
C LEU A 67 6.78 3.46 7.32
N ASP A 68 7.25 4.20 8.31
CA ASP A 68 8.27 5.23 8.18
C ASP A 68 9.60 4.81 8.84
N PRO A 69 10.71 4.70 8.11
CA PRO A 69 12.03 4.48 8.70
C PRO A 69 12.62 5.81 9.20
N VAL A 70 12.67 6.02 10.51
CA VAL A 70 13.09 7.31 11.08
C VAL A 70 14.61 7.39 11.25
N SER A 71 15.21 8.48 10.76
CA SER A 71 16.64 8.78 10.87
C SER A 71 16.94 10.28 10.87
N SER A 72 17.73 10.72 11.85
CA SER A 72 18.26 12.08 11.91
C SER A 72 19.57 12.27 11.14
N LEU A 73 20.08 11.23 10.47
CA LEU A 73 21.35 11.28 9.76
C LEU A 73 21.24 12.20 8.53
N PRO A 74 22.19 13.14 8.33
CA PRO A 74 22.24 13.93 7.11
C PRO A 74 22.30 13.04 5.87
N GLY A 75 21.49 13.36 4.86
CA GLY A 75 21.38 12.58 3.62
C GLY A 75 20.57 11.28 3.71
N SER A 76 19.99 10.93 4.87
CA SER A 76 19.18 9.70 5.01
C SER A 76 17.95 9.66 4.10
N ALA A 77 17.41 10.82 3.68
CA ALA A 77 16.32 10.86 2.68
C ALA A 77 16.82 10.92 1.23
N LYS A 78 18.13 11.07 1.02
CA LYS A 78 18.72 11.19 -0.32
C LYS A 78 19.22 9.86 -0.86
N ASP A 79 19.66 8.99 0.04
CA ASP A 79 20.24 7.69 -0.28
C ASP A 79 19.81 6.67 0.79
N LEU A 80 18.86 5.82 0.40
CA LEU A 80 18.32 4.75 1.23
C LEU A 80 17.94 3.52 0.40
N THR A 81 18.14 2.35 0.98
CA THR A 81 17.78 1.06 0.38
C THR A 81 16.83 0.31 1.27
N TRP A 82 15.64 0.00 0.74
CA TRP A 82 14.73 -0.96 1.33
C TRP A 82 15.12 -2.38 0.92
N THR A 83 15.14 -3.32 1.86
CA THR A 83 15.25 -4.76 1.57
C THR A 83 13.96 -5.46 1.99
N VAL A 84 13.34 -6.13 1.03
CA VAL A 84 11.95 -6.60 1.15
C VAL A 84 11.84 -7.98 0.53
N VAL A 85 11.02 -8.85 1.13
CA VAL A 85 10.55 -10.07 0.48
C VAL A 85 9.12 -9.86 0.03
N LEU A 86 8.88 -10.07 -1.27
CA LEU A 86 7.56 -9.89 -1.87
C LEU A 86 6.56 -10.93 -1.33
N PRO A 87 5.29 -10.53 -1.10
CA PRO A 87 4.26 -11.44 -0.64
C PRO A 87 3.99 -12.54 -1.67
N SER A 88 3.34 -13.61 -1.24
CA SER A 88 2.97 -14.74 -2.11
C SER A 88 1.54 -15.15 -1.90
N ASP A 89 0.85 -15.48 -2.99
CA ASP A 89 -0.54 -15.97 -2.92
C ASP A 89 -0.64 -17.19 -1.99
N GLY A 90 -1.84 -17.40 -1.45
CA GLY A 90 -2.17 -18.58 -0.69
C GLY A 90 -3.57 -19.10 -1.02
N SER A 91 -4.43 -19.19 -0.01
CA SER A 91 -5.86 -19.45 -0.21
C SER A 91 -6.59 -18.30 -0.90
N VAL A 92 -6.01 -17.09 -0.89
CA VAL A 92 -6.46 -15.92 -1.64
C VAL A 92 -5.26 -15.27 -2.36
N PRO A 93 -5.46 -14.55 -3.48
CA PRO A 93 -4.40 -13.81 -4.14
C PRO A 93 -4.03 -12.56 -3.34
N VAL A 94 -2.78 -12.10 -3.44
CA VAL A 94 -2.33 -10.85 -2.78
C VAL A 94 -3.14 -9.66 -3.29
N SER A 95 -3.50 -9.64 -4.58
CA SER A 95 -4.30 -8.56 -5.16
C SER A 95 -5.73 -8.46 -4.61
N ALA A 96 -6.18 -9.39 -3.77
CA ALA A 96 -7.52 -9.35 -3.15
C ALA A 96 -7.66 -8.16 -2.19
N VAL A 97 -6.62 -7.83 -1.45
CA VAL A 97 -6.66 -6.84 -0.35
C VAL A 97 -6.20 -5.45 -0.74
N GLY A 98 -6.04 -5.19 -2.04
CA GLY A 98 -5.66 -3.89 -2.57
C GLY A 98 -5.06 -3.98 -3.97
N PRO A 99 -5.16 -2.92 -4.78
CA PRO A 99 -4.67 -2.91 -6.16
C PRO A 99 -3.14 -2.76 -6.26
N THR A 100 -2.49 -2.16 -5.26
CA THR A 100 -1.04 -1.89 -5.25
C THR A 100 -0.53 -1.59 -3.85
N PHE A 101 0.80 -1.61 -3.69
CA PHE A 101 1.55 -1.02 -2.58
C PHE A 101 2.79 -0.33 -3.16
N TRP A 102 3.41 0.60 -2.43
CA TRP A 102 4.55 1.34 -2.95
C TRP A 102 5.58 1.74 -1.91
N TRP A 103 6.72 2.19 -2.42
CA TRP A 103 7.69 2.99 -1.70
C TRP A 103 7.74 4.34 -2.36
N GLY A 104 7.78 5.41 -1.58
CA GLY A 104 7.48 6.70 -2.15
C GLY A 104 7.51 7.79 -1.12
N GLY A 105 7.18 9.01 -1.53
CA GLY A 105 7.13 10.16 -0.65
C GLY A 105 7.49 11.46 -1.36
N THR A 106 7.94 12.45 -0.60
CA THR A 106 7.99 13.84 -1.10
C THR A 106 9.22 14.11 -1.98
N VAL A 107 8.96 14.55 -3.20
CA VAL A 107 9.99 15.02 -4.15
C VAL A 107 9.80 16.49 -4.52
N THR A 108 10.86 17.14 -4.99
CA THR A 108 10.79 18.49 -5.56
C THR A 108 10.08 18.45 -6.91
N ASP A 109 9.27 19.46 -7.19
CA ASP A 109 8.65 19.66 -8.50
C ASP A 109 9.19 20.93 -9.17
N ALA A 110 9.79 20.75 -10.35
CA ALA A 110 10.31 21.84 -11.17
C ALA A 110 9.21 22.63 -11.92
N ASN A 111 7.97 22.16 -11.88
CA ASN A 111 6.83 22.89 -12.43
C ASN A 111 6.63 24.21 -11.67
N PRO A 112 6.70 25.38 -12.34
CA PRO A 112 6.53 26.68 -11.68
C PRO A 112 5.12 26.92 -11.13
N HIS A 113 4.17 26.03 -11.44
CA HIS A 113 2.79 26.07 -10.96
C HIS A 113 2.48 24.98 -9.93
N ALA A 114 3.43 24.10 -9.58
CA ALA A 114 3.21 23.13 -8.52
C ALA A 114 3.10 23.84 -7.16
N LEU A 115 2.07 23.50 -6.39
CA LEU A 115 1.95 23.97 -5.01
C LEU A 115 3.13 23.47 -4.18
N PHE A 116 3.65 24.34 -3.32
CA PHE A 116 4.80 24.09 -2.45
C PHE A 116 6.12 23.72 -3.16
N GLY A 117 6.17 23.71 -4.50
CA GLY A 117 7.31 23.20 -5.26
C GLY A 117 7.57 21.71 -4.98
N GLN A 118 6.53 20.96 -4.64
CA GLN A 118 6.59 19.56 -4.24
C GLN A 118 5.62 18.70 -5.04
N ALA A 119 5.96 17.42 -5.14
CA ALA A 119 5.13 16.37 -5.69
C ALA A 119 5.31 15.09 -4.85
N PHE A 120 4.40 14.13 -5.01
CA PHE A 120 4.37 12.87 -4.29
C PHE A 120 4.73 11.72 -5.22
N LEU A 121 5.82 11.03 -4.92
CA LEU A 121 6.31 9.87 -5.67
C LEU A 121 5.66 8.60 -5.15
N GLU A 122 5.22 7.74 -6.04
CA GLU A 122 4.83 6.38 -5.72
C GLU A 122 5.61 5.43 -6.64
N VAL A 123 6.34 4.46 -6.08
CA VAL A 123 6.91 3.33 -6.84
C VAL A 123 5.97 2.16 -6.64
N GLN A 124 4.90 2.12 -7.43
CA GLN A 124 3.78 1.21 -7.30
C GLN A 124 4.10 -0.19 -7.80
N PHE A 125 3.99 -1.19 -6.92
CA PHE A 125 4.10 -2.60 -7.23
C PHE A 125 2.69 -3.18 -7.34
N TYR A 126 2.36 -3.69 -8.53
CA TYR A 126 1.08 -4.34 -8.75
C TYR A 126 1.19 -5.84 -8.45
N PRO A 127 0.53 -6.35 -7.39
CA PRO A 127 0.43 -7.77 -7.14
C PRO A 127 -0.35 -8.49 -8.24
N ASP A 128 0.02 -9.74 -8.49
CA ASP A 128 -0.62 -10.62 -9.47
C ASP A 128 -0.75 -10.01 -10.87
N SER A 129 0.22 -9.19 -11.27
CA SER A 129 0.11 -8.31 -12.42
C SER A 129 1.40 -8.24 -13.24
N ILE A 130 1.23 -8.23 -14.56
CA ILE A 130 2.25 -7.73 -15.50
C ILE A 130 1.75 -6.44 -16.15
N VAL A 131 2.46 -5.34 -15.89
CA VAL A 131 2.26 -4.04 -16.53
C VAL A 131 2.54 -4.16 -18.02
N SER A 132 1.67 -3.54 -18.80
CA SER A 132 1.79 -3.40 -20.25
C SER A 132 1.95 -1.95 -20.70
N ASN A 133 1.60 -1.00 -19.82
CA ASN A 133 1.72 0.42 -20.07
C ASN A 133 1.56 1.22 -18.76
N CYS A 134 2.41 2.23 -18.56
CA CYS A 134 2.20 3.29 -17.57
C CYS A 134 1.90 4.60 -18.32
N THR A 135 0.67 5.09 -18.18
CA THR A 135 0.20 6.24 -18.96
C THR A 135 0.79 7.54 -18.44
N PRO A 136 1.07 8.54 -19.30
CA PRO A 136 1.62 9.83 -18.87
C PRO A 136 0.75 10.61 -17.88
N ALA A 137 -0.54 10.25 -17.77
CA ALA A 137 -1.45 10.89 -16.84
C ALA A 137 -1.31 10.34 -15.41
N GLY A 138 -0.60 9.21 -15.19
CA GLY A 138 -0.43 8.57 -13.89
C GLY A 138 -1.11 7.19 -13.78
N GLY A 139 -1.99 6.84 -14.72
CA GLY A 139 -2.67 5.54 -14.75
C GLY A 139 -1.81 4.40 -15.30
N PHE A 140 -2.34 3.17 -15.28
CA PHE A 140 -1.66 1.94 -15.67
C PHE A 140 -2.54 1.01 -16.52
N SER A 141 -1.91 0.01 -17.14
CA SER A 141 -2.61 -1.13 -17.77
C SER A 141 -1.91 -2.42 -17.39
N VAL A 142 -2.61 -3.32 -16.72
CA VAL A 142 -2.06 -4.59 -16.19
C VAL A 142 -2.83 -5.78 -16.73
N THR A 143 -2.15 -6.92 -16.84
CA THR A 143 -2.77 -8.22 -17.12
C THR A 143 -2.56 -9.14 -15.92
N TYR A 144 -3.61 -9.86 -15.52
CA TYR A 144 -3.53 -10.83 -14.44
C TYR A 144 -2.44 -11.88 -14.69
N ALA A 145 -1.55 -12.04 -13.72
CA ALA A 145 -0.45 -12.99 -13.71
C ALA A 145 -0.17 -13.39 -12.25
N PRO A 146 -0.74 -14.50 -11.74
CA PRO A 146 -0.59 -14.91 -10.34
C PRO A 146 0.87 -14.96 -9.89
N ASN A 147 1.14 -14.51 -8.66
CA ASN A 147 2.47 -14.49 -8.06
C ASN A 147 3.52 -13.70 -8.86
N LYS A 148 3.09 -12.69 -9.63
CA LYS A 148 3.98 -11.78 -10.36
C LYS A 148 3.79 -10.35 -9.90
N PHE A 149 4.88 -9.60 -9.92
CA PHE A 149 4.91 -8.19 -9.60
C PHE A 149 5.61 -7.43 -10.72
N SER A 150 5.06 -6.27 -11.06
CA SER A 150 5.65 -5.32 -12.01
C SER A 150 5.26 -3.91 -11.58
N VAL A 151 5.94 -2.90 -12.12
CA VAL A 151 5.97 -1.56 -11.50
C VAL A 151 5.67 -0.45 -12.49
N CYS A 152 4.78 0.45 -12.08
CA CYS A 152 4.70 1.83 -12.57
C CYS A 152 5.16 2.77 -11.47
N SER A 153 5.60 3.97 -11.82
CA SER A 153 5.98 4.97 -10.84
C SER A 153 5.41 6.34 -11.18
N PRO A 154 4.14 6.61 -10.82
CA PRO A 154 3.58 7.94 -10.95
C PRO A 154 4.21 8.90 -9.94
N VAL A 155 4.22 10.17 -10.30
CA VAL A 155 4.50 11.28 -9.39
C VAL A 155 3.38 12.29 -9.51
N TRP A 156 2.67 12.55 -8.42
CA TRP A 156 1.49 13.41 -8.37
C TRP A 156 1.85 14.81 -7.89
N GLN A 157 1.29 15.82 -8.55
CA GLN A 157 1.47 17.23 -8.20
C GLN A 157 0.10 17.89 -8.02
N LEU A 158 0.03 18.91 -7.16
CA LEU A 158 -1.12 19.80 -7.09
C LEU A 158 -0.87 21.08 -7.88
N SER A 159 -1.83 21.42 -8.74
CA SER A 159 -1.89 22.72 -9.40
C SER A 159 -2.40 23.82 -8.45
N PRO A 160 -2.31 25.12 -8.83
CA PRO A 160 -2.75 26.21 -7.96
C PRO A 160 -4.26 26.23 -7.66
N ASN A 161 -5.05 25.48 -8.43
CA ASN A 161 -6.48 25.25 -8.17
C ASN A 161 -6.74 23.95 -7.39
N PHE A 162 -5.71 23.38 -6.74
CA PHE A 162 -5.79 22.18 -5.91
C PHE A 162 -6.29 20.94 -6.65
N ALA A 163 -6.05 20.87 -7.96
CA ALA A 163 -6.32 19.67 -8.74
C ALA A 163 -5.06 18.82 -8.80
N GLU A 164 -5.20 17.56 -8.42
CA GLU A 164 -4.15 16.56 -8.57
C GLU A 164 -3.99 16.11 -10.02
N THR A 165 -2.74 16.06 -10.47
CA THR A 165 -2.35 15.61 -11.82
C THR A 165 -0.99 14.92 -11.76
N ALA A 166 -0.70 13.98 -12.67
CA ALA A 166 0.65 13.45 -12.73
C ALA A 166 1.65 14.46 -13.33
N ALA A 167 2.73 14.69 -12.59
CA ALA A 167 3.94 15.35 -13.08
C ALA A 167 4.79 14.41 -13.94
N PHE A 168 4.80 13.12 -13.60
CA PHE A 168 5.62 12.08 -14.21
C PHE A 168 4.93 10.71 -14.04
N ASN A 169 5.22 9.78 -14.94
CA ASN A 169 4.95 8.36 -14.75
C ASN A 169 5.93 7.54 -15.59
N ALA A 170 6.42 6.42 -15.07
CA ALA A 170 7.31 5.53 -15.80
C ALA A 170 7.06 4.05 -15.48
N GLU A 171 7.23 3.20 -16.49
CA GLU A 171 7.32 1.76 -16.32
C GLU A 171 8.75 1.36 -15.91
N LEU A 172 8.86 0.44 -14.96
CA LEU A 172 10.14 -0.16 -14.61
C LEU A 172 10.49 -1.27 -15.59
N PHE A 173 11.35 -0.96 -16.56
CA PHE A 173 11.89 -1.96 -17.48
C PHE A 173 13.03 -2.75 -16.85
N ASN A 174 13.16 -4.03 -17.22
CA ASN A 174 14.36 -4.80 -16.96
C ASN A 174 15.52 -4.17 -17.74
N GLY A 175 16.59 -3.75 -17.06
CA GLY A 175 17.74 -3.06 -17.66
C GLY A 175 18.50 -3.84 -18.74
N ALA A 176 18.26 -5.13 -18.88
CA ALA A 176 18.79 -5.96 -19.96
C ALA A 176 17.88 -6.04 -21.21
N SER A 177 16.67 -5.45 -21.17
CA SER A 177 15.68 -5.54 -22.25
C SER A 177 14.77 -4.31 -22.32
N SER A 178 13.78 -4.33 -23.19
CA SER A 178 12.68 -3.35 -23.23
C SER A 178 11.37 -3.92 -22.67
N GLN A 179 11.45 -5.01 -21.91
CA GLN A 179 10.31 -5.64 -21.27
C GLN A 179 10.21 -5.18 -19.82
N PRO A 180 9.00 -5.19 -19.20
CA PRO A 180 8.85 -4.89 -17.79
C PRO A 180 9.79 -5.75 -16.94
N LEU A 181 10.33 -5.19 -15.86
CA LEU A 181 10.95 -6.02 -14.81
C LEU A 181 9.83 -6.78 -14.12
N VAL A 182 9.81 -8.10 -14.29
CA VAL A 182 8.85 -8.98 -13.65
C VAL A 182 9.54 -9.72 -12.51
N MET A 183 9.07 -9.47 -11.30
CA MET A 183 9.50 -10.13 -10.07
C MET A 183 8.48 -11.21 -9.69
N ASN A 184 8.90 -12.20 -8.92
CA ASN A 184 8.06 -13.28 -8.44
C ASN A 184 7.72 -13.10 -6.96
N ALA A 185 6.58 -13.67 -6.58
CA ALA A 185 6.26 -13.89 -5.19
C ALA A 185 7.40 -14.61 -4.43
N GLY A 186 7.70 -14.12 -3.23
CA GLY A 186 8.77 -14.66 -2.39
C GLY A 186 10.18 -14.22 -2.80
N ASP A 187 10.34 -13.48 -3.90
CA ASP A 187 11.64 -12.91 -4.25
C ASP A 187 12.04 -11.85 -3.20
N THR A 188 13.31 -11.87 -2.83
CA THR A 188 13.95 -10.77 -2.11
C THR A 188 14.35 -9.67 -3.10
N ILE A 189 13.88 -8.46 -2.86
CA ILE A 189 14.16 -7.29 -3.67
C ILE A 189 14.86 -6.20 -2.84
N LYS A 190 15.61 -5.36 -3.54
CA LYS A 190 16.18 -4.12 -3.03
C LYS A 190 15.68 -2.95 -3.82
N ILE A 191 15.17 -1.93 -3.14
CA ILE A 191 14.72 -0.69 -3.74
C ILE A 191 15.63 0.41 -3.23
N HIS A 192 16.55 0.85 -4.08
CA HIS A 192 17.58 1.82 -3.77
C HIS A 192 17.24 3.16 -4.40
N PHE A 193 16.93 4.12 -3.54
CA PHE A 193 16.74 5.51 -3.89
C PHE A 193 18.07 6.24 -3.71
N PHE A 194 18.59 6.94 -4.71
CA PHE A 194 19.83 7.72 -4.58
C PHE A 194 19.92 8.92 -5.52
N VAL A 195 20.51 10.02 -5.03
CA VAL A 195 20.79 11.21 -5.86
C VAL A 195 21.96 10.90 -6.80
N GLY A 196 21.73 11.10 -8.11
CA GLY A 196 22.73 10.87 -9.15
C GLY A 196 23.70 12.03 -9.36
N ALA A 197 24.27 12.11 -10.55
CA ALA A 197 25.13 13.23 -10.95
C ALA A 197 24.34 14.56 -10.98
N PRO A 198 25.01 15.72 -10.83
CA PRO A 198 24.34 17.02 -10.92
C PRO A 198 23.50 17.16 -12.19
N GLY A 199 22.23 17.55 -12.03
CA GLY A 199 21.27 17.68 -13.14
C GLY A 199 20.52 16.40 -13.50
N GLN A 200 20.79 15.27 -12.83
CA GLN A 200 19.94 14.08 -12.89
C GLN A 200 18.85 14.15 -11.82
N GLY A 201 17.73 13.49 -12.10
CA GLY A 201 16.69 13.23 -11.12
C GLY A 201 17.12 12.22 -10.07
N TRP A 202 16.24 12.00 -9.09
CA TRP A 202 16.38 10.91 -8.15
C TRP A 202 16.35 9.58 -8.90
N ASN A 203 17.34 8.71 -8.62
CA ASN A 203 17.42 7.39 -9.23
C ASN A 203 16.76 6.40 -8.28
N ILE A 204 15.96 5.52 -8.87
CA ILE A 204 15.24 4.46 -8.17
C ILE A 204 15.66 3.17 -8.84
N ASN A 205 16.62 2.46 -8.25
CA ASN A 205 17.03 1.15 -8.72
C ASN A 205 16.24 0.08 -7.97
N VAL A 206 15.57 -0.79 -8.71
CA VAL A 206 14.93 -1.99 -8.16
C VAL A 206 15.72 -3.18 -8.63
N GLN A 207 16.28 -3.92 -7.68
CA GLN A 207 17.01 -5.15 -7.91
C GLN A 207 16.24 -6.32 -7.32
N ASP A 208 15.91 -7.30 -8.15
CA ASP A 208 15.54 -8.63 -7.68
C ASP A 208 16.82 -9.41 -7.36
N VAL A 209 17.11 -9.54 -6.07
CA VAL A 209 18.33 -10.21 -5.59
C VAL A 209 18.25 -11.72 -5.87
N THR A 210 17.04 -12.27 -5.93
CA THR A 210 16.79 -13.70 -6.13
C THR A 210 17.13 -14.12 -7.55
N THR A 211 16.70 -13.34 -8.54
CA THR A 211 16.94 -13.64 -9.96
C THR A 211 18.16 -12.92 -10.54
N GLY A 212 18.66 -11.89 -9.86
CA GLY A 212 19.75 -11.03 -10.32
C GLY A 212 19.33 -10.00 -11.38
N GLN A 213 18.04 -9.90 -11.69
CA GLN A 213 17.51 -8.89 -12.62
C GLN A 213 17.34 -7.54 -11.90
N SER A 214 17.37 -6.45 -12.68
CA SER A 214 17.17 -5.11 -12.12
C SER A 214 16.66 -4.13 -13.15
N GLY A 215 16.02 -3.07 -12.70
CA GLY A 215 15.61 -1.91 -13.50
C GLY A 215 15.91 -0.61 -12.78
N THR A 216 15.92 0.51 -13.51
CA THR A 216 16.11 1.84 -12.91
C THR A 216 15.13 2.83 -13.52
N ILE A 217 14.47 3.60 -12.65
CA ILE A 217 13.71 4.79 -13.00
C ILE A 217 14.52 6.02 -12.60
N ILE A 218 14.50 7.05 -13.44
CA ILE A 218 15.10 8.35 -13.12
C ILE A 218 13.99 9.40 -13.20
N LEU A 219 13.73 10.07 -12.08
CA LEU A 219 12.62 11.01 -11.99
C LEU A 219 12.92 12.31 -12.74
N ASN A 220 12.30 12.46 -13.90
CA ASN A 220 12.50 13.62 -14.75
C ASN A 220 11.18 13.98 -15.43
N SER A 221 10.46 14.91 -14.82
CA SER A 221 9.20 15.39 -15.38
C SER A 221 9.45 16.18 -16.66
N LYS A 222 8.38 16.55 -17.37
CA LYS A 222 8.48 17.47 -18.51
C LYS A 222 9.03 18.87 -18.13
N TYR A 223 9.08 19.20 -16.84
CA TYR A 223 9.62 20.46 -16.32
C TYR A 223 11.06 20.35 -15.84
N GLY A 224 11.55 19.13 -15.59
CA GLY A 224 12.95 18.88 -15.23
C GLY A 224 13.13 17.79 -14.17
N PRO A 225 14.39 17.62 -13.70
CA PRO A 225 14.74 16.65 -12.68
C PRO A 225 13.96 16.86 -11.38
N MET A 226 13.49 15.75 -10.80
CA MET A 226 12.84 15.74 -9.49
C MET A 226 13.77 15.06 -8.49
N LEU A 227 14.01 15.69 -7.35
CA LEU A 227 14.95 15.27 -6.30
C LEU A 227 14.18 15.02 -5.00
N PRO A 228 14.74 14.30 -4.01
CA PRO A 228 14.15 14.26 -2.67
C PRO A 228 14.00 15.70 -2.13
N ALA A 229 12.81 16.04 -1.64
CA ALA A 229 12.53 17.41 -1.16
C ALA A 229 13.27 17.74 0.15
N PHE A 230 13.67 16.70 0.88
CA PHE A 230 14.28 16.82 2.21
C PHE A 230 15.60 16.05 2.28
N ASP A 231 16.42 16.41 3.26
CA ASP A 231 17.73 15.78 3.47
C ASP A 231 17.68 14.56 4.39
N ARG A 232 16.69 14.48 5.28
CA ARG A 232 16.64 13.49 6.37
C ARG A 232 15.30 12.78 6.45
N GLN A 233 15.33 11.48 6.79
CA GLN A 233 14.13 10.70 7.10
C GLN A 233 13.56 11.06 8.47
N GLN A 234 13.06 12.28 8.62
CA GLN A 234 12.60 12.82 9.89
C GLN A 234 11.10 13.09 9.81
N ILE A 235 10.37 12.67 10.84
CA ILE A 235 8.95 12.95 11.02
C ILE A 235 8.69 14.46 10.87
N GLY A 236 7.71 14.81 10.05
CA GLY A 236 7.31 16.17 9.70
C GLY A 236 8.12 16.81 8.56
N ASN A 237 9.07 16.09 7.97
CA ASN A 237 9.54 16.40 6.61
C ASN A 237 8.54 15.83 5.59
N ALA A 238 7.27 16.16 5.79
CA ALA A 238 6.13 15.60 5.11
C ALA A 238 5.80 16.34 3.81
N LEU A 239 4.95 15.73 3.00
CA LEU A 239 4.37 16.35 1.82
C LEU A 239 3.54 17.56 2.25
N GLY A 240 3.83 18.74 1.68
CA GLY A 240 3.22 19.99 2.11
C GLY A 240 1.71 20.08 1.88
N TRP A 241 1.16 19.18 1.07
CA TRP A 241 -0.26 19.04 0.83
C TRP A 241 -0.83 17.66 1.22
N GLY A 242 -0.05 16.83 1.91
CA GLY A 242 -0.46 15.53 2.45
C GLY A 242 -1.39 15.65 3.67
N LEU A 243 -2.00 14.55 4.08
CA LEU A 243 -2.85 14.44 5.28
C LEU A 243 -2.09 13.92 6.51
N VAL A 244 -0.82 13.56 6.35
CA VAL A 244 -0.01 12.94 7.38
C VAL A 244 1.23 13.79 7.68
N ASP A 245 1.73 13.67 8.91
CA ASP A 245 2.98 14.30 9.39
C ASP A 245 4.10 13.24 9.43
N ASP A 246 4.42 12.69 8.26
CA ASP A 246 5.24 11.48 8.02
C ASP A 246 6.73 11.79 7.75
N THR A 247 7.48 10.78 7.29
CA THR A 247 8.84 10.94 6.77
C THR A 247 8.86 11.11 5.24
N PRO A 248 9.93 11.68 4.64
CA PRO A 248 10.02 11.90 3.20
C PRO A 248 9.99 10.64 2.32
N ASN A 249 10.26 9.46 2.86
CA ASN A 249 10.10 8.21 2.13
C ASN A 249 9.55 7.10 3.04
N SER A 250 8.38 6.60 2.71
CA SER A 250 7.65 5.57 3.45
C SER A 250 7.41 4.34 2.57
N PHE A 251 7.06 3.23 3.22
CA PHE A 251 6.32 2.14 2.60
C PHE A 251 4.84 2.38 2.82
N VAL A 252 4.02 2.15 1.80
CA VAL A 252 2.58 2.40 1.84
C VAL A 252 1.82 1.23 1.19
N TRP A 253 0.68 0.87 1.76
CA TRP A 253 -0.24 -0.11 1.16
C TRP A 253 -1.61 0.50 0.93
N GLU A 254 -2.10 0.46 -0.31
CA GLU A 254 -3.43 0.98 -0.64
C GLU A 254 -4.54 -0.02 -0.27
N ILE A 255 -5.47 0.43 0.54
CA ILE A 255 -6.65 -0.33 0.97
C ILE A 255 -7.96 0.38 0.55
N GLY A 256 -9.10 -0.25 0.82
CA GLY A 256 -10.40 0.35 0.55
C GLY A 256 -10.86 0.23 -0.91
N HIS A 257 -10.30 -0.73 -1.65
CA HIS A 257 -10.68 -1.04 -3.03
C HIS A 257 -10.84 -2.54 -3.23
N THR A 258 -11.75 -2.93 -4.12
CA THR A 258 -11.78 -4.28 -4.66
C THR A 258 -10.57 -4.52 -5.55
N SER A 259 -10.17 -5.79 -5.68
CA SER A 259 -9.12 -6.19 -6.63
C SER A 259 -9.39 -5.69 -8.05
N PRO A 260 -8.34 -5.32 -8.82
CA PRO A 260 -8.46 -4.99 -10.25
C PRO A 260 -9.01 -6.14 -11.09
N TYR A 261 -9.09 -7.36 -10.54
CA TYR A 261 -9.55 -8.57 -11.20
C TYR A 261 -10.93 -9.03 -10.75
N THR A 262 -11.63 -8.21 -9.96
CA THR A 262 -13.03 -8.44 -9.57
C THR A 262 -13.99 -7.65 -10.46
N HIS A 263 -15.30 -7.77 -10.19
CA HIS A 263 -16.30 -6.97 -10.87
C HIS A 263 -17.27 -6.33 -9.87
N PRO A 264 -17.29 -4.99 -9.76
CA PRO A 264 -16.46 -4.04 -10.49
C PRO A 264 -14.99 -4.09 -10.03
N ALA A 265 -14.06 -3.87 -10.96
CA ALA A 265 -12.64 -3.77 -10.68
C ALA A 265 -12.32 -2.43 -10.01
N ASP A 266 -11.36 -2.42 -9.08
CA ASP A 266 -10.88 -1.21 -8.39
C ASP A 266 -12.03 -0.39 -7.76
N GLN A 267 -13.10 -1.08 -7.35
CA GLN A 267 -14.26 -0.41 -6.80
C GLN A 267 -13.93 0.04 -5.38
N PHE A 268 -14.10 1.33 -5.12
CA PHE A 268 -14.09 1.85 -3.76
C PHE A 268 -15.03 1.08 -2.83
N CYS A 269 -14.52 0.81 -1.63
CA CYS A 269 -15.23 0.13 -0.59
C CYS A 269 -14.79 0.59 0.79
N VAL A 270 -15.68 0.43 1.77
CA VAL A 270 -15.48 0.89 3.16
C VAL A 270 -15.62 -0.28 4.13
N PRO A 271 -15.17 -0.12 5.39
CA PRO A 271 -15.33 -1.16 6.41
C PRO A 271 -16.77 -1.65 6.54
N GLY A 272 -16.92 -2.94 6.81
CA GLY A 272 -18.20 -3.64 6.94
C GLY A 272 -18.80 -4.13 5.62
N GLN A 273 -18.26 -3.72 4.47
CA GLN A 273 -18.67 -4.24 3.18
C GLN A 273 -17.96 -5.56 2.87
N THR A 274 -18.72 -6.61 2.58
CA THR A 274 -18.18 -7.98 2.39
C THR A 274 -17.44 -8.19 1.06
N PHE A 275 -17.34 -7.15 0.24
CA PHE A 275 -16.52 -7.14 -0.96
C PHE A 275 -15.22 -6.34 -0.75
N CYS A 276 -15.00 -5.81 0.46
CA CYS A 276 -13.82 -5.02 0.80
C CYS A 276 -12.83 -5.86 1.60
N ASP A 277 -12.14 -6.75 0.89
CA ASP A 277 -11.29 -7.77 1.51
C ASP A 277 -10.13 -7.16 2.32
N SER A 278 -9.71 -5.93 2.01
CA SER A 278 -8.70 -5.19 2.78
C SER A 278 -9.09 -4.92 4.23
N TYR A 279 -10.38 -4.92 4.56
CA TYR A 279 -10.87 -4.78 5.94
C TYR A 279 -11.19 -6.12 6.60
N ASP A 280 -10.85 -7.24 5.97
CA ASP A 280 -11.09 -8.58 6.51
C ASP A 280 -9.80 -9.31 6.86
N GLN A 281 -9.64 -9.61 8.15
CA GLN A 281 -8.45 -10.27 8.68
C GLN A 281 -8.19 -11.65 8.05
N ALA A 282 -9.24 -12.39 7.69
CA ALA A 282 -9.06 -13.72 7.11
C ALA A 282 -8.47 -13.67 5.69
N HIS A 283 -8.73 -12.60 4.92
CA HIS A 283 -8.11 -12.41 3.61
C HIS A 283 -6.61 -12.11 3.75
N TRP A 284 -6.21 -11.23 4.67
CA TRP A 284 -4.79 -10.98 4.97
C TRP A 284 -4.06 -12.27 5.37
N LEU A 285 -4.64 -13.05 6.28
CA LEU A 285 -4.06 -14.32 6.72
C LEU A 285 -4.16 -15.46 5.68
N GLY A 286 -4.79 -15.19 4.53
CA GLY A 286 -4.96 -16.13 3.44
C GLY A 286 -3.77 -16.21 2.50
N PHE A 287 -2.75 -15.36 2.65
CA PHE A 287 -1.54 -15.35 1.82
C PHE A 287 -0.27 -15.17 2.67
N SER A 288 0.91 -15.27 2.06
CA SER A 288 2.19 -15.02 2.75
C SER A 288 2.53 -13.53 2.72
N PRO A 289 2.82 -12.89 3.87
CA PRO A 289 2.93 -11.45 3.95
C PRO A 289 4.15 -10.90 3.20
N LEU A 290 4.05 -9.62 2.84
CA LEU A 290 5.22 -8.82 2.51
C LEU A 290 6.09 -8.72 3.77
N ARG A 291 7.41 -8.84 3.61
CA ARG A 291 8.36 -8.73 4.73
C ARG A 291 9.35 -7.61 4.47
N ILE A 292 9.28 -6.54 5.26
CA ILE A 292 10.27 -5.46 5.25
C ILE A 292 11.37 -5.83 6.24
N GLU A 293 12.50 -6.28 5.70
CA GLU A 293 13.62 -6.80 6.52
C GLU A 293 14.47 -5.67 7.08
N SER A 294 14.74 -4.63 6.28
CA SER A 294 15.55 -3.49 6.72
C SER A 294 15.45 -2.29 5.77
N VAL A 295 15.83 -1.12 6.31
CA VAL A 295 16.24 0.05 5.55
C VAL A 295 17.69 0.38 5.91
N THR A 296 18.53 0.57 4.90
CA THR A 296 19.94 0.98 5.05
C THR A 296 20.14 2.36 4.43
N PHE A 297 20.84 3.26 5.12
CA PHE A 297 21.18 4.60 4.65
C PHE A 297 22.57 4.65 3.99
N ALA A 298 22.88 5.77 3.35
CA ALA A 298 24.15 6.01 2.63
C ALA A 298 25.43 5.64 3.41
N ASP A 299 25.44 5.84 4.73
CA ASP A 299 26.59 5.56 5.59
C ASP A 299 26.70 4.08 6.02
N GLY A 300 25.78 3.23 5.53
CA GLY A 300 25.68 1.82 5.86
C GLY A 300 24.96 1.53 7.18
N SER A 301 24.46 2.55 7.88
CA SER A 301 23.63 2.36 9.06
C SER A 301 22.21 1.90 8.67
N THR A 302 21.55 1.21 9.59
CA THR A 302 20.17 0.75 9.41
C THR A 302 19.19 1.59 10.21
N ALA A 303 17.94 1.66 9.76
CA ALA A 303 16.85 2.23 10.55
C ALA A 303 16.73 1.52 11.90
N LYS A 304 16.65 2.30 12.98
CA LYS A 304 16.52 1.81 14.38
C LYS A 304 15.23 2.27 15.05
N GLU A 305 14.53 3.19 14.41
CA GLU A 305 13.27 3.73 14.84
C GLU A 305 12.34 3.68 13.63
N TRP A 306 11.10 3.30 13.91
CA TRP A 306 10.05 3.11 12.93
C TRP A 306 8.80 3.77 13.46
N ALA A 307 8.01 4.33 12.57
CA ALA A 307 6.76 4.98 12.91
C ALA A 307 5.69 4.61 11.88
N ALA A 308 4.43 4.80 12.25
CA ALA A 308 3.30 4.48 11.40
C ALA A 308 2.22 5.56 11.46
N VAL A 309 1.63 5.84 10.30
CA VAL A 309 0.55 6.80 10.12
C VAL A 309 -0.44 6.30 9.07
N SER A 310 -1.63 6.89 9.03
CA SER A 310 -2.64 6.68 7.99
C SER A 310 -3.39 7.99 7.81
N ASP A 311 -3.83 8.26 6.59
CA ASP A 311 -4.60 9.44 6.21
C ASP A 311 -6.10 9.35 6.52
N PHE A 312 -6.60 8.21 7.02
CA PHE A 312 -7.97 8.02 7.54
C PHE A 312 -8.02 7.71 9.04
N GLY A 313 -6.87 7.66 9.71
CA GLY A 313 -6.77 7.54 11.16
C GLY A 313 -7.08 6.14 11.71
N GLY A 314 -6.87 5.11 10.91
CA GLY A 314 -6.88 3.71 11.34
C GLY A 314 -8.22 3.27 11.93
N LYS A 315 -8.22 2.94 13.23
CA LYS A 315 -9.43 2.47 13.92
C LYS A 315 -10.59 3.45 13.87
N ALA A 316 -10.32 4.75 13.73
CA ALA A 316 -11.36 5.77 13.57
C ALA A 316 -12.22 5.48 12.34
N GLU A 317 -11.60 5.13 11.21
CA GLU A 317 -12.26 4.76 9.95
C GLU A 317 -13.25 3.61 10.15
N VAL A 318 -12.79 2.50 10.74
CA VAL A 318 -13.64 1.32 10.98
C VAL A 318 -14.84 1.64 11.85
N ASN A 319 -14.65 2.45 12.90
CA ASN A 319 -15.73 2.81 13.82
C ASN A 319 -16.79 3.73 13.18
N GLN A 320 -16.54 4.34 12.02
CA GLN A 320 -17.55 5.09 11.28
C GLN A 320 -18.60 4.18 10.63
N TYR A 321 -18.20 2.97 10.25
CA TYR A 321 -19.04 2.06 9.44
C TYR A 321 -19.46 0.79 10.17
N CYS A 322 -18.60 0.27 11.06
CA CYS A 322 -18.85 -0.94 11.81
C CYS A 322 -19.38 -0.64 13.22
N ALA A 323 -20.29 -1.49 13.72
CA ALA A 323 -20.79 -1.37 15.08
C ALA A 323 -19.70 -1.60 16.15
N SER A 324 -18.66 -2.36 15.80
CA SER A 324 -17.48 -2.62 16.63
C SER A 324 -16.30 -3.07 15.78
N TYR A 325 -15.09 -2.66 16.15
CA TYR A 325 -13.83 -3.16 15.58
C TYR A 325 -13.60 -4.66 15.89
N GLY A 326 -12.98 -5.39 14.96
CA GLY A 326 -12.50 -6.76 15.15
C GLY A 326 -13.39 -7.87 14.58
N GLY A 327 -14.49 -7.52 13.90
CA GLY A 327 -15.34 -8.47 13.17
C GLY A 327 -14.86 -8.72 11.74
N PRO A 328 -15.42 -9.71 11.03
CA PRO A 328 -15.20 -9.88 9.59
C PRO A 328 -15.49 -8.59 8.84
N TYR A 329 -14.60 -8.21 7.92
CA TYR A 329 -14.64 -6.94 7.18
C TYR A 329 -14.63 -5.67 8.06
N CYS A 330 -14.37 -5.79 9.37
CA CYS A 330 -14.39 -4.69 10.35
C CYS A 330 -13.07 -4.61 11.11
N ILE A 331 -11.95 -4.81 10.42
CA ILE A 331 -10.62 -4.44 10.91
C ILE A 331 -10.06 -3.29 10.08
N TYR A 332 -9.04 -2.66 10.63
CA TYR A 332 -8.14 -1.79 9.89
C TYR A 332 -6.78 -2.48 9.90
N PRO A 333 -6.20 -2.85 8.76
CA PRO A 333 -4.95 -3.61 8.71
C PRO A 333 -3.80 -2.85 9.36
N TRP A 334 -2.81 -3.57 9.88
CA TRP A 334 -1.80 -2.98 10.75
C TRP A 334 -0.39 -3.51 10.47
N PHE A 335 0.62 -2.73 10.83
CA PHE A 335 2.01 -3.20 10.84
C PHE A 335 2.28 -4.01 12.10
N ALA A 336 3.00 -5.10 11.93
CA ALA A 336 3.45 -5.97 13.00
C ALA A 336 4.91 -6.36 12.78
N PHE A 337 5.68 -6.54 13.86
CA PHE A 337 7.02 -7.11 13.77
C PHE A 337 6.97 -8.61 14.00
N ASN A 338 7.41 -9.38 13.01
CA ASN A 338 7.52 -10.83 13.07
C ASN A 338 8.89 -11.24 13.64
N GLY A 339 8.89 -11.95 14.77
CA GLY A 339 10.11 -12.35 15.45
C GLY A 339 10.80 -13.60 14.85
N ILE A 340 10.09 -14.37 14.02
CA ILE A 340 10.65 -15.52 13.30
C ILE A 340 11.38 -15.02 12.05
N ASP A 341 10.74 -14.13 11.29
CA ASP A 341 11.30 -13.55 10.07
C ASP A 341 12.27 -12.40 10.33
N ASN A 342 12.23 -11.80 11.52
CA ASN A 342 12.97 -10.58 11.86
C ASN A 342 12.67 -9.44 10.87
N ALA A 343 11.38 -9.21 10.59
CA ALA A 343 10.90 -8.26 9.60
C ALA A 343 9.57 -7.65 10.02
N PHE A 344 9.26 -6.46 9.52
CA PHE A 344 7.89 -5.95 9.57
C PHE A 344 7.03 -6.65 8.52
N THR A 345 5.80 -6.97 8.91
CA THR A 345 4.72 -7.47 8.06
C THR A 345 3.53 -6.53 8.15
N TYR A 346 2.66 -6.56 7.15
CA TYR A 346 1.46 -5.73 7.13
C TYR A 346 0.20 -6.55 6.87
N GLY A 347 -0.91 -6.14 7.50
CA GLY A 347 -2.24 -6.69 7.29
C GLY A 347 -2.90 -7.23 8.55
N ALA A 348 -2.19 -8.12 9.25
CA ALA A 348 -2.68 -8.82 10.44
C ALA A 348 -1.53 -9.46 11.22
N ASP A 349 -1.87 -10.17 12.31
CA ASP A 349 -0.90 -10.98 13.06
C ASP A 349 -0.65 -12.34 12.39
N TYR A 350 0.39 -12.39 11.55
CA TYR A 350 0.86 -13.64 10.94
C TYR A 350 1.56 -14.56 11.96
N PRO A 351 1.66 -15.87 11.70
CA PRO A 351 2.42 -16.78 12.55
C PRO A 351 3.86 -16.27 12.79
N GLY A 352 4.22 -16.07 14.06
CA GLY A 352 5.52 -15.50 14.43
C GLY A 352 5.49 -14.01 14.83
N THR A 353 4.34 -13.33 14.72
CA THR A 353 4.19 -11.96 15.25
C THR A 353 4.64 -11.89 16.70
N LYS A 354 5.58 -10.97 16.95
CA LYS A 354 6.16 -10.68 18.26
C LYS A 354 5.57 -9.39 18.84
N PHE A 355 5.39 -8.38 17.99
CA PHE A 355 4.78 -7.10 18.35
C PHE A 355 3.74 -6.74 17.29
N ASP A 356 2.48 -6.58 17.71
CA ASP A 356 1.36 -6.11 16.86
C ASP A 356 1.14 -4.60 16.96
N TYR A 357 1.90 -3.93 17.83
CA TYR A 357 1.85 -2.49 18.10
C TYR A 357 0.45 -1.96 18.47
N ASN A 358 -0.35 -2.78 19.17
CA ASN A 358 -1.76 -2.49 19.45
C ASN A 358 -2.62 -2.36 18.18
N GLN A 359 -2.23 -3.04 17.10
CA GLN A 359 -3.02 -3.20 15.89
C GLN A 359 -3.35 -1.84 15.27
N ALA A 360 -4.63 -1.56 14.96
CA ALA A 360 -5.07 -0.30 14.39
C ALA A 360 -4.95 0.91 15.34
N ASP A 361 -4.73 0.70 16.64
CA ASP A 361 -4.47 1.80 17.57
C ASP A 361 -3.05 2.37 17.45
N GLN A 362 -2.20 1.81 16.57
CA GLN A 362 -0.91 2.42 16.19
C GLN A 362 -1.08 3.67 15.32
N PHE A 363 -2.23 3.87 14.68
CA PHE A 363 -2.49 5.05 13.87
C PHE A 363 -3.22 6.12 14.68
N ALA A 364 -2.84 7.39 14.51
CA ALA A 364 -3.53 8.50 15.15
C ALA A 364 -4.98 8.58 14.68
N GLN A 365 -5.95 8.53 15.59
CA GLN A 365 -7.38 8.52 15.25
C GLN A 365 -7.98 9.91 14.96
N THR A 366 -7.19 10.97 15.13
CA THR A 366 -7.60 12.34 14.88
C THR A 366 -6.40 13.14 14.40
N MET A 367 -6.63 14.11 13.51
CA MET A 367 -5.59 15.07 13.14
C MET A 367 -5.23 15.96 14.33
N GLN A 368 -3.97 15.87 14.77
CA GLN A 368 -3.42 16.64 15.89
C GLN A 368 -2.11 17.32 15.55
N CYS A 369 -1.48 16.92 14.43
CA CYS A 369 -0.21 17.45 14.00
C CYS A 369 -0.37 18.66 13.11
N GLY A 370 0.71 19.44 13.03
CA GLY A 370 0.74 20.64 12.21
C GLY A 370 1.00 20.30 10.74
N GLY A 371 0.87 21.31 9.90
CA GLY A 371 1.24 21.22 8.50
C GLY A 371 1.16 22.61 7.88
N PRO A 372 1.39 22.72 6.55
CA PRO A 372 1.27 24.01 5.87
C PRO A 372 -0.12 24.65 5.95
N PHE A 373 -1.14 23.88 6.32
CA PHE A 373 -2.51 24.35 6.55
C PHE A 373 -2.82 24.71 8.03
N GLY A 374 -1.81 24.69 8.91
CA GLY A 374 -1.91 25.10 10.30
C GLY A 374 -1.95 23.94 11.31
N PRO A 375 -2.13 24.25 12.62
CA PRO A 375 -2.20 23.23 13.67
C PRO A 375 -3.40 22.29 13.51
N GLY A 376 -3.21 21.00 13.80
CA GLY A 376 -4.28 19.99 13.73
C GLY A 376 -4.79 19.73 12.31
N SER A 377 -3.92 19.88 11.30
CA SER A 377 -4.27 19.68 9.89
C SER A 377 -3.83 18.33 9.33
N THR A 378 -3.06 17.56 10.09
CA THR A 378 -2.51 16.26 9.70
C THR A 378 -2.63 15.22 10.82
N TYR A 379 -2.70 13.96 10.43
CA TYR A 379 -2.53 12.81 11.33
C TYR A 379 -1.07 12.70 11.75
N CYS A 380 -0.86 12.48 13.05
CA CYS A 380 0.47 12.35 13.60
C CYS A 380 1.03 10.97 13.34
N ASP A 381 2.28 10.92 12.94
CA ASP A 381 3.06 9.70 12.92
C ASP A 381 3.32 9.18 14.34
N THR A 382 3.18 7.87 14.52
CA THR A 382 3.28 7.21 15.82
C THR A 382 4.49 6.29 15.85
N VAL A 383 5.50 6.67 16.63
CA VAL A 383 6.71 5.85 16.82
C VAL A 383 6.36 4.49 17.44
N LEU A 384 6.68 3.42 16.72
CA LEU A 384 6.40 2.04 17.10
C LEU A 384 7.34 1.60 18.22
N LYS A 385 6.75 1.10 19.32
CA LYS A 385 7.48 0.63 20.50
C LYS A 385 7.00 -0.75 20.95
N PRO A 386 7.91 -1.68 21.29
CA PRO A 386 9.36 -1.53 21.24
C PRO A 386 9.90 -1.50 19.80
N THR A 387 11.03 -0.81 19.59
CA THR A 387 11.75 -0.93 18.33
C THR A 387 12.33 -2.36 18.21
N PRO A 388 12.33 -2.96 17.01
CA PRO A 388 12.82 -4.31 16.75
C PRO A 388 14.20 -4.67 17.31
#